data_AF-A0A380DSC1-F1
#
_entry.id   AF-A0A380DSC1-F1
#
_cell.length_a   1.000
_cell.length_b   1.000
_cell.length_c   1.000
_cell.angle_alpha   90.00
_cell.angle_beta   90.00
_cell.angle_gamma   90.00
#
_symmetry.space_group_name_H-M   'P 1'
#
loop_
_entity.id
_entity.type
_entity.pdbx_description
1 polymer ?
#
loop_
_entity_poly.entity_id
_entity_poly.type
_entity_poly.pdbx_seq_one_letter_code
_entity_poly.pdbx_strand_id
1 'polypeptide(L)'
;MKRLKNFILGLLIVVIVGFLLFMYIQDGRITEYQDYFLQFEWFQPLLISLATLLILIGLILVFSIFKPTHRKPGLYKDFDDGHVYVSRKAVEKTAFDTVAKYDQVRQPNVVAKLYNKKK
;
A
#
# COMPACT_ATOMS: atom_id res chain seq x y z
N MET A 1 -11.62 5.76 8.58
CA MET A 1 -12.13 4.88 7.50
C MET A 1 -11.06 4.05 6.77
N LYS A 2 -9.88 4.58 6.42
CA LYS A 2 -8.85 3.81 5.67
C LYS A 2 -8.41 2.50 6.36
N ARG A 3 -8.21 2.54 7.69
CA ARG A 3 -7.82 1.34 8.46
C ARG A 3 -8.89 0.24 8.46
N LEU A 4 -10.16 0.61 8.65
CA LEU A 4 -11.28 -0.35 8.62
C LEU A 4 -11.46 -0.97 7.24
N LYS A 5 -11.37 -0.18 6.16
CA LYS A 5 -11.42 -0.69 4.79
C LYS A 5 -10.30 -1.67 4.50
N ASN A 6 -9.07 -1.36 4.92
CA ASN A 6 -7.93 -2.26 4.76
C ASN A 6 -8.09 -3.55 5.58
N PHE A 7 -8.67 -3.47 6.78
CA PHE A 7 -8.94 -4.64 7.62
C PHE A 7 -9.97 -5.57 6.96
N ILE A 8 -11.10 -5.03 6.48
CA ILE A 8 -12.14 -5.82 5.79
C ILE A 8 -11.57 -6.46 4.52
N LEU A 9 -10.79 -5.72 3.75
CA LEU A 9 -10.14 -6.23 2.54
C LEU A 9 -9.16 -7.37 2.87
N GLY A 10 -8.35 -7.20 3.92
CA GLY A 10 -7.45 -8.25 4.40
C GLY A 10 -8.19 -9.50 4.88
N LEU A 11 -9.26 -9.33 5.66
CA LEU A 11 -10.11 -10.43 6.11
C LEU A 11 -10.71 -11.19 4.92
N LEU A 12 -11.23 -10.47 3.93
CA LEU A 12 -11.81 -11.06 2.72
C LEU A 12 -10.77 -11.88 1.94
N ILE A 13 -9.54 -11.40 1.81
CA ILE A 13 -8.45 -12.16 1.19
C ILE A 13 -8.18 -13.46 1.95
N VAL A 14 -8.08 -13.39 3.29
CA VAL A 14 -7.82 -14.58 4.13
C VAL A 14 -8.92 -15.63 3.96
N VAL A 15 -10.19 -15.21 3.95
CA VAL A 15 -11.32 -16.11 3.74
C VAL A 15 -11.25 -16.76 2.36
N ILE A 16 -11.02 -15.99 1.29
CA ILE A 16 -10.93 -16.54 -0.08
C ILE A 16 -9.79 -17.55 -0.20
N VAL A 17 -8.60 -17.21 0.31
CA VAL A 17 -7.43 -18.10 0.26
C VAL A 17 -7.68 -19.37 1.08
N GLY A 18 -8.25 -19.25 2.27
CA GLY A 18 -8.62 -20.38 3.10
C GLY A 18 -9.61 -21.30 2.39
N PHE A 19 -10.55 -20.73 1.64
CA PHE A 19 -11.56 -21.48 0.89
C PHE A 19 -10.98 -22.17 -0.36
N LEU A 20 -10.06 -21.51 -1.08
CA LEU A 20 -9.31 -22.12 -2.18
C LEU A 20 -8.43 -23.28 -1.70
N LEU A 21 -7.75 -23.11 -0.57
CA LEU A 21 -6.97 -24.17 0.06
C LEU A 21 -7.87 -25.31 0.55
N PHE A 22 -9.00 -24.98 1.16
CA PHE A 22 -10.01 -25.96 1.56
C PHE A 22 -10.42 -26.83 0.38
N MET A 23 -10.66 -26.26 -0.81
CA MET A 23 -10.99 -27.01 -2.03
C MET A 23 -9.82 -27.81 -2.61
N TYR A 24 -8.58 -27.45 -2.28
CA TYR A 24 -7.37 -28.13 -2.77
C TYR A 24 -6.96 -29.33 -1.91
N ILE A 25 -7.29 -29.33 -0.62
CA ILE A 25 -6.91 -30.40 0.31
C ILE A 25 -7.63 -31.70 -0.07
N GLN A 26 -6.87 -32.76 -0.29
CA GLN A 26 -7.38 -34.10 -0.54
C GLN A 26 -7.39 -34.89 0.77
N ASP A 27 -8.45 -34.72 1.57
CA ASP A 27 -8.70 -35.47 2.80
C ASP A 27 -10.12 -36.02 2.75
N GLY A 28 -10.27 -37.34 2.85
CA GLY A 28 -11.57 -38.01 2.76
C GLY A 28 -12.59 -37.57 3.81
N ARG A 29 -12.17 -36.97 4.93
CA ARG A 29 -13.08 -36.38 5.93
C ARG A 29 -13.69 -35.05 5.48
N ILE A 30 -13.05 -34.39 4.52
CA ILE A 30 -13.38 -33.06 4.03
C ILE A 30 -14.02 -33.13 2.65
N THR A 31 -13.71 -34.16 1.86
CA THR A 31 -14.22 -34.37 0.50
C THR A 31 -15.74 -34.36 0.43
N GLU A 32 -16.45 -34.93 1.42
CA GLU A 32 -17.92 -34.89 1.45
C GLU A 32 -18.46 -33.44 1.46
N TYR A 33 -17.82 -32.53 2.20
CA TYR A 33 -18.20 -31.12 2.23
C TYR A 33 -17.81 -30.40 0.94
N GLN A 34 -16.66 -30.73 0.35
CA GLN A 34 -16.24 -30.18 -0.94
C GLN A 34 -17.22 -30.57 -2.06
N ASP A 35 -17.61 -31.85 -2.10
CA ASP A 35 -18.56 -32.40 -3.06
C ASP A 35 -19.93 -31.75 -2.91
N TYR A 36 -20.40 -31.55 -1.68
CA TYR A 36 -21.64 -30.81 -1.41
C TYR A 36 -21.62 -29.41 -2.03
N PHE A 37 -20.51 -28.67 -1.90
CA PHE A 37 -20.41 -27.35 -2.51
C PHE A 37 -20.33 -27.40 -4.04
N LEU A 38 -19.66 -28.41 -4.60
CA LEU A 38 -19.53 -28.60 -6.05
C LEU A 38 -20.84 -29.01 -6.73
N GLN A 39 -21.83 -29.50 -5.99
CA GLN A 39 -23.18 -29.76 -6.53
C GLN A 39 -23.87 -28.48 -7.03
N PHE A 40 -23.48 -27.31 -6.54
CA PHE A 40 -24.02 -26.05 -6.98
C PHE A 40 -23.30 -25.55 -8.24
N GLU A 41 -24.00 -25.45 -9.36
CA GLU A 41 -23.43 -25.01 -10.65
C GLU A 41 -22.79 -23.61 -10.60
N TRP A 42 -23.24 -22.73 -9.72
CA TRP A 42 -22.68 -21.39 -9.54
C TRP A 42 -21.38 -21.35 -8.73
N PHE A 43 -21.07 -22.43 -8.01
CA PHE A 43 -19.96 -22.46 -7.08
C PHE A 43 -18.60 -22.52 -7.77
N GLN A 44 -18.47 -23.38 -8.78
CA GLN A 44 -17.26 -23.49 -9.59
C GLN A 44 -16.90 -22.18 -10.32
N PRO A 45 -17.82 -21.50 -11.04
CA PRO A 45 -17.52 -20.21 -11.66
C PRO A 45 -17.22 -19.12 -10.62
N LEU A 46 -17.83 -19.16 -9.43
CA LEU A 46 -17.49 -18.26 -8.34
C LEU A 46 -16.05 -18.46 -7.85
N LEU A 47 -15.62 -19.72 -7.64
CA LEU A 47 -14.24 -20.04 -7.26
C LEU A 47 -13.23 -19.52 -8.29
N ILE A 48 -13.49 -19.77 -9.58
CA ILE A 48 -12.64 -19.29 -10.67
C ILE A 48 -12.57 -17.75 -10.68
N SER A 49 -13.71 -17.08 -10.49
CA SER A 49 -13.80 -15.62 -10.44
C SER A 49 -13.00 -15.04 -9.26
N LEU A 50 -13.12 -15.65 -8.08
CA LEU A 50 -12.36 -15.25 -6.88
C LEU A 50 -10.86 -15.47 -7.04
N ALA A 51 -10.44 -16.60 -7.60
CA ALA A 51 -9.04 -16.88 -7.89
C ALA A 51 -8.46 -15.86 -8.89
N THR A 52 -9.22 -15.55 -9.95
CA THR A 52 -8.83 -14.54 -10.96
C THR A 52 -8.66 -13.16 -10.33
N LEU A 53 -9.58 -12.76 -9.45
CA LEU A 53 -9.52 -11.49 -8.74
C LEU A 53 -8.27 -11.41 -7.83
N LEU A 54 -7.94 -12.49 -7.12
CA LEU A 54 -6.74 -12.56 -6.29
C LEU A 54 -5.45 -12.42 -7.11
N ILE A 55 -5.37 -13.11 -8.25
CA ILE A 55 -4.22 -13.01 -9.17
C ILE A 55 -4.07 -11.58 -9.68
N LEU A 56 -5.16 -10.93 -10.05
CA LEU A 56 -5.16 -9.56 -10.55
C LEU A 56 -4.68 -8.57 -9.47
N ILE A 57 -5.14 -8.73 -8.23
CA ILE A 57 -4.64 -7.93 -7.09
C ILE A 57 -3.15 -8.17 -6.87
N GLY A 58 -2.70 -9.43 -6.91
CA GLY A 58 -1.29 -9.80 -6.81
C GLY A 58 -0.43 -9.13 -7.87
N LEU A 59 -0.87 -9.14 -9.13
CA LEU A 59 -0.18 -8.48 -10.23
C LEU A 59 -0.08 -6.96 -10.00
N ILE A 60 -1.18 -6.30 -9.63
CA ILE A 60 -1.17 -4.85 -9.33
C ILE A 60 -0.16 -4.54 -8.21
N LEU A 61 -0.11 -5.37 -7.16
CA LEU A 61 0.84 -5.19 -6.06
C LEU A 61 2.29 -5.36 -6.54
N VAL A 62 2.57 -6.38 -7.34
CA VAL A 62 3.91 -6.61 -7.93
C VAL A 62 4.32 -5.41 -8.77
N PHE A 63 3.46 -4.93 -9.67
CA PHE A 63 3.76 -3.73 -10.47
C PHE A 63 3.87 -2.45 -9.64
N SER A 64 3.13 -2.34 -8.53
CA SER A 64 3.24 -1.20 -7.62
C SER A 64 4.59 -1.15 -6.87
N ILE A 65 5.27 -2.28 -6.67
CA ILE A 65 6.60 -2.30 -6.05
C ILE A 65 7.63 -1.60 -6.96
N PHE A 66 7.48 -1.75 -8.27
CA PHE A 66 8.34 -1.08 -9.25
C PHE A 66 8.05 0.42 -9.40
N LYS A 67 7.01 0.95 -8.74
CA LYS A 67 6.75 2.38 -8.76
C LYS A 67 7.90 3.09 -8.02
N PRO A 68 8.72 3.91 -8.70
CA PRO A 68 9.79 4.63 -8.03
C PRO A 68 9.18 5.44 -6.89
N THR A 69 9.63 5.16 -5.68
CA THR A 69 9.26 5.98 -4.53
C THR A 69 9.93 7.33 -4.76
N HIS A 70 9.20 8.27 -5.37
CA HIS A 70 9.62 9.66 -5.49
C HIS A 70 9.61 10.28 -4.08
N ARG A 71 10.56 9.89 -3.21
CA ARG A 71 10.86 10.67 -2.02
C ARG A 71 11.30 12.04 -2.52
N LYS A 72 10.56 13.07 -2.14
CA LYS A 72 10.93 14.45 -2.45
C LYS A 72 12.40 14.63 -2.03
N PRO A 73 13.28 15.13 -2.92
CA PRO A 73 14.71 15.20 -2.64
C PRO A 73 14.94 16.04 -1.37
N GLY A 74 15.67 15.46 -0.41
CA GLY A 74 16.23 16.19 0.72
C GLY A 74 17.66 16.61 0.39
N LEU A 75 18.19 17.57 1.15
CA LEU A 75 19.61 17.86 1.12
C LEU A 75 20.34 16.77 1.90
N TYR A 76 21.38 16.19 1.32
CA TYR A 76 22.16 15.14 1.95
C TYR A 76 23.65 15.45 1.77
N LYS A 77 24.39 15.44 2.88
CA LYS A 77 25.84 15.66 2.87
C LYS A 77 26.50 14.74 3.89
N ASP A 78 27.37 13.87 3.40
CA ASP A 78 28.25 13.05 4.21
C ASP A 78 29.51 13.83 4.59
N PHE A 79 29.95 13.61 5.82
CA PHE A 79 31.20 14.07 6.42
C PHE A 79 31.91 12.85 7.03
N ASP A 80 33.22 12.96 7.31
CA ASP A 80 34.00 11.85 7.86
C ASP A 80 33.56 11.45 9.28
N ASP A 81 32.86 12.34 10.00
CA ASP A 81 32.34 12.18 11.36
C ASP A 81 30.82 11.95 11.42
N GLY A 82 30.13 11.93 10.27
CA GLY A 82 28.67 11.70 10.23
C GLY A 82 27.98 12.22 8.98
N HIS A 83 26.65 12.24 8.98
CA HIS A 83 25.86 12.71 7.85
C HIS A 83 24.83 13.76 8.28
N VAL A 84 24.66 14.79 7.45
CA VAL A 84 23.61 15.79 7.61
C VAL A 84 22.53 15.55 6.57
N TYR A 85 21.32 15.25 7.04
CA TYR A 85 20.13 15.12 6.21
C TYR A 85 19.11 16.21 6.54
N VAL A 86 18.75 17.02 5.54
CA VAL A 86 17.69 18.03 5.66
C VAL A 86 16.55 17.66 4.73
N SER A 87 15.41 17.29 5.31
CA SER A 87 14.20 17.00 4.53
C SER A 87 13.57 18.29 4.01
N ARG A 88 13.28 18.34 2.70
CA ARG A 88 12.49 19.42 2.09
C ARG A 88 11.15 19.65 2.80
N LYS A 89 10.51 18.58 3.25
CA LYS A 89 9.22 18.65 3.96
C LYS A 89 9.36 19.36 5.31
N ALA A 90 10.48 19.18 6.01
CA ALA A 90 10.73 19.86 7.27
C ALA A 90 10.88 21.36 7.04
N VAL A 91 11.66 21.76 6.04
CA VAL A 91 11.86 23.17 5.67
C VAL A 91 10.55 23.84 5.25
N GLU A 92 9.79 23.21 4.34
CA GLU A 92 8.49 23.73 3.88
C GLU A 92 7.50 23.88 5.06
N LYS A 93 7.46 22.91 5.98
CA LYS A 93 6.58 22.96 7.14
C LYS A 93 6.97 24.05 8.13
N THR A 94 8.25 24.14 8.51
CA THR A 94 8.72 25.17 9.46
C THR A 94 8.50 26.58 8.91
N ALA A 95 8.75 26.80 7.62
CA ALA A 95 8.50 28.08 6.98
C ALA A 95 6.99 28.38 6.89
N PHE A 96 6.15 27.40 6.55
CA PHE A 96 4.69 27.55 6.57
C PHE A 96 4.18 27.91 7.97
N ASP A 97 4.57 27.16 9.00
CA ASP A 97 4.16 27.38 10.40
C ASP A 97 4.62 28.75 10.92
N THR A 98 5.72 29.30 10.37
CA THR A 98 6.20 30.64 10.70
C THR A 98 5.37 31.72 10.01
N VAL A 99 5.07 31.55 8.72
CA VAL A 99 4.29 32.53 7.94
C VAL A 99 2.81 32.54 8.37
N ALA A 100 2.26 31.39 8.74
CA ALA A 100 0.88 31.27 9.22
C ALA A 100 0.60 32.01 10.54
N LYS A 101 1.64 32.43 11.28
CA LYS A 101 1.51 33.22 12.51
C LYS A 101 1.23 34.70 12.26
N TYR A 102 1.33 35.17 11.01
CA TYR A 102 1.03 36.56 10.67
C TYR A 102 -0.43 36.71 10.28
N ASP A 103 -1.18 37.55 10.99
CA ASP A 103 -2.61 37.79 10.78
C ASP A 103 -2.96 38.28 9.35
N GLN A 104 -1.98 38.83 8.65
CA GLN A 104 -2.11 39.34 7.29
C GLN A 104 -2.11 38.24 6.21
N VAL A 105 -1.73 37.00 6.54
CA VAL A 105 -1.55 35.92 5.56
C VAL A 105 -2.60 34.83 5.73
N ARG A 106 -3.60 34.81 4.84
CA ARG A 106 -4.75 33.89 4.95
C ARG A 106 -4.49 32.47 4.44
N GLN A 107 -3.70 32.31 3.37
CA GLN A 107 -3.41 31.00 2.75
C GLN A 107 -1.98 30.98 2.17
N PRO A 108 -0.94 30.87 3.01
CA PRO A 108 0.43 30.83 2.52
C PRO A 108 0.71 29.53 1.76
N ASN A 109 1.38 29.63 0.60
CA ASN A 109 1.92 28.47 -0.10
C ASN A 109 3.45 28.54 -0.06
N VAL A 110 4.09 27.55 0.57
CA VAL A 110 5.54 27.50 0.73
C VAL A 110 6.11 26.35 -0.09
N VAL A 111 6.98 26.68 -1.04
CA VAL A 111 7.66 25.71 -1.92
C VAL A 111 9.16 25.93 -1.80
N ALA A 112 9.88 24.95 -1.26
CA ALA A 112 11.34 25.02 -1.13
C ALA A 112 12.01 24.24 -2.28
N LYS A 113 12.93 24.86 -3.02
CA LYS A 113 13.78 24.15 -3.98
C LYS A 113 15.13 23.87 -3.34
N LEU A 114 15.42 22.59 -3.06
CA LEU A 114 16.72 22.17 -2.53
C LEU A 114 17.59 21.68 -3.69
N TYR A 115 18.81 22.21 -3.78
CA TYR A 115 19.80 21.80 -4.77
C TYR A 115 21.00 21.23 -4.02
N ASN A 116 21.35 19.97 -4.29
CA ASN A 116 22.61 19.43 -3.82
C ASN A 116 23.69 19.80 -4.84
N LYS A 117 24.68 20.59 -4.44
CA LYS A 117 25.80 20.91 -5.31
C LYS A 117 26.64 19.64 -5.43
N LYS A 118 26.72 19.04 -6.61
CA LYS A 118 27.70 17.97 -6.86
C LYS A 118 29.07 18.56 -6.59
N LYS A 119 29.83 17.94 -5.69
CA LYS A 119 31.26 18.19 -5.56
C LYS A 119 31.95 17.66 -6.82
#